data_AF-Q30XX1-F1
#
_entry.id   AF-Q30XX1-F1
#
_cell.length_a   1.000
_cell.length_b   1.000
_cell.length_c   1.000
_cell.angle_alpha   90.00
_cell.angle_beta   90.00
_cell.angle_gamma   90.00
#
_symmetry.space_group_name_H-M   'P 1'
#
loop_
_entity.id
_entity.type
_entity.pdbx_description
1 polymer ?
#
loop_
_entity_poly.entity_id
_entity_poly.type
_entity_poly.pdbx_seq_one_letter_code
_entity_poly.pdbx_strand_id
1 'polypeptide(L)'
;MKQRGDAVLVLGCGSMVREVGSRLGACGADVRLVEDEGAAVEVLLGAQPCLVVLDFTSAAGQALRFYAALRTVSVSTVRTELPVAALMPESGTGAGEQVERAAPEGFVCVLQVPLTAAQLQDLCALYERISGGQQPPAACEPADDCMVMSAVQIAEDFGLEPEDVTTLYRRMMITLPQELDKGYRAVTEGRLADVAGIAHSMAGSFLDMVSYGPAQVARRIERQARSGGTADLEDLWCELDRQCRCVMRVISRRLE
;
A
#
# COMPACT_ATOMS: atom_id res chain seq x y z
N MET A 1 27.01 23.64 12.94
CA MET A 1 25.55 23.58 13.21
C MET A 1 25.17 22.11 13.27
N LYS A 2 24.72 21.60 14.42
CA LYS A 2 24.16 20.24 14.48
C LYS A 2 22.82 20.29 13.76
N GLN A 3 22.69 19.60 12.62
CA GLN A 3 21.37 19.35 12.04
C GLN A 3 20.51 18.75 13.15
N ARG A 4 19.33 19.33 13.40
CA ARG A 4 18.33 18.66 14.23
C ARG A 4 18.07 17.33 13.55
N GLY A 5 18.40 16.21 14.20
CA GLY A 5 18.00 14.90 13.69
C GLY A 5 16.48 14.91 13.63
N ASP A 6 15.92 14.59 12.47
CA ASP A 6 14.47 14.47 12.35
C ASP A 6 14.02 13.29 13.21
N ALA A 7 12.98 13.51 14.00
CA ALA A 7 12.52 12.50 14.93
C ALA A 7 11.87 11.36 14.14
N VAL A 8 12.19 10.11 14.49
CA VAL A 8 11.49 8.93 14.00
C VAL A 8 10.77 8.30 15.17
N LEU A 9 9.48 8.05 15.00
CA LEU A 9 8.68 7.36 15.99
C LEU A 9 8.60 5.88 15.64
N VAL A 10 8.97 5.00 16.57
CA VAL A 10 8.81 3.56 16.39
C VAL A 10 7.90 3.04 17.49
N LEU A 11 6.74 2.50 17.11
CA LEU A 11 5.73 2.03 18.04
C LEU A 11 5.65 0.51 18.05
N GLY A 12 5.82 -0.06 19.24
CA GLY A 12 5.73 -1.50 19.46
C GLY A 12 6.71 -1.99 20.52
N CYS A 13 6.59 -3.27 20.88
CA CYS A 13 7.47 -3.91 21.83
C CYS A 13 8.04 -5.20 21.21
N GLY A 14 9.37 -5.29 21.16
CA GLY A 14 10.02 -6.48 20.59
C GLY A 14 11.48 -6.27 20.21
N SER A 15 12.19 -7.38 19.97
CA SER A 15 13.56 -7.35 19.44
C SER A 15 13.62 -6.68 18.07
N MET A 16 12.61 -6.89 17.22
CA MET A 16 12.56 -6.32 15.88
C MET A 16 12.41 -4.79 15.88
N VAL A 17 11.54 -4.26 16.75
CA VAL A 17 11.39 -2.82 16.97
C VAL A 17 12.71 -2.18 17.39
N ARG A 18 13.47 -2.84 18.27
CA ARG A 18 14.80 -2.36 18.70
C ARG A 18 15.82 -2.43 17.57
N GLU A 19 15.78 -3.47 16.74
CA GLU A 19 16.66 -3.60 15.59
C GLU A 19 16.40 -2.48 14.56
N VAL A 20 15.14 -2.23 14.22
CA VAL A 20 14.74 -1.11 13.34
C VAL A 20 15.20 0.22 13.93
N GLY A 21 14.93 0.45 15.22
CA GLY A 21 15.35 1.68 15.89
C GLY A 21 16.86 1.86 15.91
N SER A 22 17.62 0.80 16.16
CA SER A 22 19.09 0.82 16.12
C SER A 22 19.62 1.18 14.72
N ARG A 23 19.03 0.59 13.68
CA ARG A 23 19.43 0.85 12.28
C ARG A 23 19.13 2.28 11.86
N LEU A 24 17.93 2.79 12.16
CA LEU A 24 17.58 4.18 11.86
C LEU A 24 18.45 5.17 12.66
N GLY A 25 18.78 4.86 13.92
CA GLY A 25 19.73 5.64 14.72
C GLY A 25 21.14 5.66 14.11
N ALA A 26 21.61 4.54 13.56
CA ALA A 26 22.87 4.48 12.83
C ALA A 26 22.86 5.32 11.53
N CYS A 27 21.67 5.51 10.94
CA CYS A 27 21.43 6.40 9.79
C CYS A 27 21.21 7.87 10.21
N GLY A 28 21.36 8.21 11.50
CA GLY A 28 21.32 9.57 12.02
C GLY A 28 19.94 10.07 12.49
N ALA A 29 18.95 9.18 12.56
CA ALA A 29 17.61 9.51 13.08
C ALA A 29 17.61 9.72 14.60
N ASP A 30 16.83 10.68 15.09
CA ASP A 30 16.48 10.78 16.52
C ASP A 30 15.32 9.82 16.82
N VAL A 31 15.66 8.56 17.11
CA VAL A 31 14.67 7.48 17.27
C VAL A 31 14.03 7.52 18.65
N ARG A 32 12.69 7.59 18.66
CA ARG A 32 11.87 7.46 19.86
C ARG A 32 11.08 6.16 19.82
N LEU A 33 11.45 5.23 20.70
CA LEU A 33 10.71 3.99 20.90
C LEU A 33 9.58 4.24 21.92
N VAL A 34 8.37 3.86 21.56
CA VAL A 34 7.18 3.94 22.43
C VAL A 34 6.40 2.64 22.38
N GLU A 35 5.91 2.21 23.53
CA GLU A 35 5.16 0.97 23.68
C GLU A 35 3.65 1.23 23.91
N ASP A 36 3.29 2.48 24.22
CA ASP A 36 1.95 2.91 24.58
C ASP A 36 1.41 4.02 23.64
N GLU A 37 0.10 3.98 23.38
CA GLU A 37 -0.61 4.91 22.50
C GLU A 37 -0.55 6.36 23.00
N GLY A 38 -0.73 6.59 24.31
CA GLY A 38 -0.73 7.93 24.90
C GLY A 38 0.64 8.60 24.77
N ALA A 39 1.71 7.87 25.08
CA ALA A 39 3.08 8.36 24.93
C ALA A 39 3.41 8.69 23.46
N ALA A 40 2.86 7.90 22.52
CA ALA A 40 3.08 8.12 21.10
C ALA A 40 2.37 9.40 20.59
N VAL A 41 1.17 9.71 21.09
CA VAL A 41 0.47 10.98 20.82
C VAL A 41 1.26 12.18 21.36
N GLU A 42 1.82 12.09 22.56
CA GLU A 42 2.67 13.17 23.11
C GLU A 42 3.88 13.45 22.21
N VAL A 43 4.52 12.40 21.68
CA VAL A 43 5.65 12.56 20.75
C VAL A 43 5.21 13.21 19.44
N LEU A 44 4.04 12.83 18.89
CA LEU A 44 3.50 13.42 17.66
C LEU A 44 3.21 14.92 17.79
N LEU A 45 2.69 15.33 18.95
CA LEU A 45 2.37 16.72 19.24
C LEU A 45 3.64 17.55 19.52
N GLY A 46 4.64 16.99 20.20
CA GLY A 46 5.85 17.71 20.62
C GLY A 46 7.02 17.67 19.62
N ALA A 47 7.45 16.47 19.22
CA ALA A 47 8.70 16.26 18.47
C ALA A 47 8.54 16.34 16.95
N GLN A 48 7.29 16.23 16.45
CA GLN A 48 6.97 16.25 15.02
C GLN A 48 7.83 15.27 14.21
N PRO A 49 7.63 13.96 14.38
CA PRO A 49 8.40 12.98 13.64
C PRO A 49 8.23 13.15 12.14
N CYS A 50 9.25 12.78 11.36
CA CYS A 50 9.20 12.77 9.90
C CYS A 50 8.79 11.40 9.33
N LEU A 51 8.90 10.34 10.13
CA LEU A 51 8.55 8.97 9.78
C LEU A 51 8.03 8.25 11.04
N VAL A 52 7.01 7.43 10.86
CA VAL A 52 6.53 6.50 11.89
C VAL A 52 6.73 5.07 11.43
N VAL A 53 7.19 4.20 12.33
CA VAL A 53 7.22 2.75 12.12
C VAL A 53 6.23 2.10 13.09
N LEU A 54 5.31 1.29 12.59
CA LEU A 54 4.30 0.59 13.39
C LEU A 54 4.54 -0.91 13.40
N ASP A 55 4.61 -1.49 14.59
CA ASP A 55 4.73 -2.94 14.78
C ASP A 55 3.38 -3.64 14.79
N PHE A 56 3.09 -4.35 13.71
CA PHE A 56 1.92 -5.23 13.58
C PHE A 56 2.22 -6.67 13.98
N THR A 57 3.48 -7.03 14.30
CA THR A 57 3.87 -8.42 14.60
C THR A 57 3.47 -8.84 16.00
N SER A 58 3.57 -7.94 16.97
CA SER A 58 3.33 -8.21 18.39
C SER A 58 1.92 -7.81 18.84
N ALA A 59 1.35 -6.75 18.25
CA ALA A 59 0.09 -6.16 18.71
C ALA A 59 -0.71 -5.46 17.57
N ALA A 60 -1.10 -6.21 16.54
CA ALA A 60 -1.82 -5.68 15.37
C ALA A 60 -3.03 -4.77 15.72
N GLY A 61 -3.86 -5.15 16.69
CA GLY A 61 -5.02 -4.34 17.10
C GLY A 61 -4.65 -3.01 17.78
N GLN A 62 -3.48 -2.91 18.42
CA GLN A 62 -2.97 -1.65 18.95
C GLN A 62 -2.40 -0.78 17.83
N ALA A 63 -1.62 -1.38 16.92
CA ALA A 63 -1.08 -0.69 15.75
C ALA A 63 -2.17 -0.10 14.85
N LEU A 64 -3.28 -0.82 14.63
CA LEU A 64 -4.44 -0.31 13.87
C LEU A 64 -5.13 0.87 14.55
N ARG A 65 -5.34 0.80 15.88
CA ARG A 65 -5.95 1.92 16.63
C ARG A 65 -5.08 3.17 16.57
N PHE A 66 -3.77 2.99 16.75
CA PHE A 66 -2.83 4.09 16.64
C PHE A 66 -2.76 4.66 15.22
N TYR A 67 -2.81 3.81 14.19
CA TYR A 67 -2.87 4.25 12.80
C TYR A 67 -4.11 5.12 12.53
N ALA A 68 -5.29 4.73 13.04
CA ALA A 68 -6.50 5.54 12.93
C ALA A 68 -6.39 6.88 13.69
N ALA A 69 -5.78 6.88 14.88
CA ALA A 69 -5.53 8.09 15.65
C ALA A 69 -4.57 9.05 14.92
N LEU A 70 -3.49 8.51 14.36
CA LEU A 70 -2.52 9.24 13.52
C LEU A 70 -3.18 9.96 12.34
N ARG A 71 -4.05 9.25 11.61
CA ARG A 71 -4.76 9.83 10.46
C ARG A 71 -5.72 10.93 10.92
N THR A 72 -6.41 10.74 12.04
CA THR A 72 -7.28 11.77 12.64
C THR A 72 -6.51 13.04 13.03
N VAL A 73 -5.32 12.88 13.64
CA VAL A 73 -4.43 14.00 13.99
C VAL A 73 -3.89 14.70 12.73
N SER A 74 -3.52 13.94 11.70
CA SER A 74 -3.00 14.49 10.44
C SER A 74 -4.06 15.33 9.71
N VAL A 75 -5.30 14.83 9.63
CA VAL A 75 -6.44 15.55 9.02
C VAL A 75 -6.80 16.82 9.79
N SER A 76 -6.78 16.78 11.13
CA SER A 76 -7.16 17.93 11.96
C SER A 76 -6.11 19.04 12.05
N THR A 77 -4.87 18.79 11.65
CA THR A 77 -3.74 19.74 11.81
C THR A 77 -3.26 20.39 10.52
N VAL A 78 -3.91 20.15 9.37
CA VAL A 78 -3.49 20.63 8.02
C VAL A 78 -2.02 20.26 7.72
N ARG A 79 -1.56 19.13 8.27
CA ARG A 79 -0.21 18.61 8.02
C ARG A 79 -0.23 17.75 6.77
N THR A 80 0.87 17.79 6.02
CA THR A 80 1.18 16.77 5.00
C THR A 80 1.09 15.39 5.67
N GLU A 81 0.51 14.42 4.96
CA GLU A 81 0.34 13.07 5.48
C GLU A 81 1.66 12.53 6.05
N LEU A 82 1.62 12.12 7.32
CA LEU A 82 2.80 11.57 7.97
C LEU A 82 3.16 10.23 7.32
N PRO A 83 4.39 10.04 6.83
CA PRO A 83 4.84 8.77 6.28
C PRO A 83 4.82 7.68 7.36
N VAL A 84 4.21 6.54 7.06
CA VAL A 84 4.15 5.40 7.97
C VAL A 84 4.76 4.15 7.30
N ALA A 85 5.71 3.50 7.95
CA ALA A 85 6.21 2.17 7.60
C ALA A 85 5.58 1.12 8.51
N ALA A 86 5.13 0.00 7.94
CA ALA A 86 4.52 -1.09 8.69
C ALA A 86 5.51 -2.25 8.85
N LEU A 87 5.74 -2.71 10.07
CA LEU A 87 6.47 -3.92 10.39
C LEU A 87 5.46 -5.07 10.54
N MET A 88 5.46 -6.00 9.60
CA MET A 88 4.46 -7.04 9.42
C MET A 88 5.02 -8.41 9.74
N PRO A 89 4.20 -9.35 10.24
CA PRO A 89 4.58 -10.76 10.28
C PRO A 89 4.72 -11.32 8.86
N GLU A 90 5.39 -12.45 8.71
CA GLU A 90 5.54 -13.15 7.44
C GLU A 90 4.17 -13.43 6.79
N SER A 91 4.10 -13.29 5.46
CA SER A 91 2.90 -13.54 4.65
C SER A 91 2.35 -14.96 4.88
N GLY A 92 1.03 -15.10 5.00
CA GLY A 92 0.36 -16.40 5.24
C GLY A 92 0.01 -16.69 6.70
N THR A 93 0.26 -15.74 7.60
CA THR A 93 -0.29 -15.76 8.97
C THR A 93 -1.63 -15.03 9.01
N GLY A 94 -2.59 -15.51 9.81
CA GLY A 94 -3.92 -14.85 9.94
C GLY A 94 -3.85 -13.39 10.44
N ALA A 95 -2.74 -13.00 11.06
CA ALA A 95 -2.45 -11.61 11.43
C ALA A 95 -2.05 -10.75 10.22
N GLY A 96 -1.32 -11.30 9.26
CA GLY A 96 -0.97 -10.62 8.00
C GLY A 96 -2.21 -10.28 7.18
N GLU A 97 -3.16 -11.21 7.04
CA GLU A 97 -4.43 -10.98 6.33
C GLU A 97 -5.30 -9.92 7.01
N GLN A 98 -5.34 -9.88 8.35
CA GLN A 98 -6.12 -8.87 9.08
C GLN A 98 -5.57 -7.46 8.90
N VAL A 99 -4.25 -7.31 8.84
CA VAL A 99 -3.61 -6.00 8.68
C VAL A 99 -3.62 -5.55 7.21
N GLU A 100 -3.46 -6.45 6.24
CA GLU A 100 -3.67 -6.13 4.82
C GLU A 100 -5.12 -5.68 4.55
N ARG A 101 -6.11 -6.25 5.25
CA ARG A 101 -7.51 -5.82 5.17
C ARG A 101 -7.79 -4.52 5.94
N ALA A 102 -7.12 -4.29 7.06
CA ALA A 102 -7.38 -3.16 7.96
C ALA A 102 -6.45 -1.96 7.73
N ALA A 103 -5.46 -2.07 6.84
CA ALA A 103 -4.66 -0.98 6.35
C ALA A 103 -5.09 -0.58 4.92
N PRO A 104 -6.28 0.01 4.73
CA PRO A 104 -6.57 0.67 3.48
C PRO A 104 -5.68 1.91 3.42
N GLU A 105 -4.57 1.80 2.70
CA GLU A 105 -3.80 2.92 2.12
C GLU A 105 -2.98 3.76 3.10
N GLY A 106 -1.80 4.21 2.66
CA GLY A 106 -1.00 5.24 3.35
C GLY A 106 0.31 4.78 3.99
N PHE A 107 0.66 3.49 3.92
CA PHE A 107 2.02 3.05 4.25
C PHE A 107 2.97 3.35 3.09
N VAL A 108 4.08 3.99 3.41
CA VAL A 108 5.16 4.27 2.45
C VAL A 108 6.15 3.11 2.32
N CYS A 109 6.10 2.14 3.24
CA CYS A 109 6.97 0.97 3.26
C CYS A 109 6.34 -0.16 4.08
N VAL A 110 6.53 -1.41 3.65
CA VAL A 110 6.14 -2.61 4.38
C VAL A 110 7.37 -3.49 4.59
N LEU A 111 7.65 -3.81 5.84
CA LEU A 111 8.80 -4.58 6.29
C LEU A 111 8.29 -5.92 6.83
N GLN A 112 8.64 -7.03 6.20
CA GLN A 112 8.22 -8.36 6.64
C GLN A 112 9.23 -8.97 7.60
N VAL A 113 8.77 -9.54 8.70
CA VAL A 113 9.60 -10.26 9.67
C VAL A 113 9.69 -11.75 9.27
N PRO A 114 10.89 -12.36 9.26
CA PRO A 114 12.19 -11.79 9.68
C PRO A 114 12.75 -10.74 8.71
N LEU A 115 13.29 -9.65 9.26
CA LEU A 115 13.83 -8.55 8.45
C LEU A 115 15.10 -8.99 7.72
N THR A 116 15.14 -8.68 6.43
CA THR A 116 16.35 -8.82 5.61
C THR A 116 17.22 -7.56 5.69
N ALA A 117 18.51 -7.72 5.42
CA ALA A 117 19.44 -6.58 5.32
C ALA A 117 18.99 -5.58 4.24
N ALA A 118 18.39 -6.06 3.14
CA ALA A 118 17.85 -5.23 2.08
C ALA A 118 16.70 -4.35 2.58
N GLN A 119 15.71 -4.92 3.28
CA GLN A 119 14.58 -4.17 3.85
C GLN A 119 15.03 -3.09 4.85
N LEU A 120 16.05 -3.39 5.67
CA LEU A 120 16.62 -2.40 6.59
C LEU A 120 17.35 -1.27 5.84
N GLN A 121 18.04 -1.59 4.75
CA GLN A 121 18.70 -0.60 3.91
C GLN A 121 17.70 0.28 3.17
N ASP A 122 16.61 -0.30 2.65
CA ASP A 122 15.52 0.43 2.00
C ASP A 122 14.83 1.39 2.98
N LEU A 123 14.63 0.96 4.23
CA LEU A 123 14.08 1.80 5.28
C LEU A 123 14.98 3.00 5.62
N CYS A 124 16.30 2.80 5.69
CA CYS A 124 17.25 3.90 5.88
C CYS A 124 17.26 4.84 4.67
N ALA A 125 17.26 4.32 3.44
CA ALA A 125 17.19 5.14 2.23
C ALA A 125 15.90 5.97 2.16
N LEU A 126 14.78 5.41 2.63
CA LEU A 126 13.52 6.12 2.77
C LEU A 126 13.62 7.26 3.80
N TYR A 127 14.20 6.99 4.97
CA TYR A 127 14.44 8.03 5.99
C TYR A 127 15.33 9.16 5.46
N GLU A 128 16.45 8.84 4.81
CA GLU A 128 17.37 9.84 4.24
C GLU A 128 16.68 10.71 3.19
N ARG A 129 15.80 10.12 2.38
CA ARG A 129 14.99 10.83 1.39
C ARG A 129 14.05 11.83 2.07
N ILE A 130 13.26 11.36 3.04
CA ILE A 130 12.27 12.19 3.76
C ILE A 130 12.96 13.31 4.54
N SER A 131 14.03 13.01 5.28
CA SER A 131 14.80 14.01 6.05
C SER A 131 15.53 15.01 5.15
N GLY A 132 15.90 14.60 3.94
CA GLY A 132 16.39 15.48 2.88
C GLY A 132 15.33 16.41 2.27
N GLY A 133 14.09 16.40 2.77
CA GLY A 133 12.98 17.19 2.25
C GLY A 133 12.43 16.68 0.91
N GLN A 134 12.84 15.49 0.48
CA GLN A 134 12.27 14.85 -0.70
C GLN A 134 11.00 14.11 -0.31
N GLN A 135 10.00 14.13 -1.19
CA GLN A 135 8.80 13.34 -0.96
C GLN A 135 9.18 11.84 -0.88
N PRO A 136 8.54 11.07 0.03
CA PRO A 136 8.63 9.62 -0.03
C PRO A 136 8.21 9.15 -1.43
N PRO A 137 8.69 7.98 -1.89
CA PRO A 137 8.16 7.41 -3.13
C PRO A 137 6.64 7.36 -2.97
N ALA A 138 5.90 7.95 -3.91
CA ALA A 138 4.45 7.99 -3.82
C ALA A 138 3.95 6.55 -3.65
N ALA A 139 3.30 6.25 -2.53
CA ALA A 139 2.38 5.11 -2.51
C ALA A 139 1.40 5.42 -3.64
N CYS A 140 1.40 4.63 -4.73
CA CYS A 140 0.70 4.94 -5.98
C CYS A 140 -0.60 5.70 -5.71
N GLU A 141 -0.59 7.02 -5.93
CA GLU A 141 -1.70 7.87 -5.52
C GLU A 141 -2.93 7.43 -6.30
N PRO A 142 -4.00 6.96 -5.63
CA PRO A 142 -5.19 6.53 -6.32
C PRO A 142 -5.68 7.61 -7.28
N ALA A 143 -6.05 7.23 -8.50
CA ALA A 143 -6.70 8.17 -9.40
C ALA A 143 -8.01 8.64 -8.74
N ASP A 144 -8.19 9.95 -8.53
CA ASP A 144 -9.37 10.48 -7.84
C ASP A 144 -10.70 10.18 -8.56
N ASP A 145 -10.64 9.80 -9.85
CA ASP A 145 -11.79 9.48 -10.68
C ASP A 145 -11.73 8.05 -11.26
N CYS A 146 -11.87 7.01 -10.44
CA CYS A 146 -12.30 5.71 -10.99
C CYS A 146 -13.83 5.64 -11.05
N MET A 147 -14.35 5.73 -12.28
CA MET A 147 -15.75 5.40 -12.54
C MET A 147 -15.94 3.88 -12.48
N VAL A 148 -16.44 3.41 -11.33
CA VAL A 148 -17.01 2.07 -11.19
C VAL A 148 -18.53 2.21 -11.22
N MET A 149 -19.23 1.45 -12.05
CA MET A 149 -20.71 1.43 -12.04
C MET A 149 -21.23 0.80 -10.75
N SER A 150 -22.41 1.19 -10.27
CA SER A 150 -22.99 0.57 -9.06
C SER A 150 -23.45 -0.86 -9.34
N ALA A 151 -23.51 -1.70 -8.30
CA ALA A 151 -23.98 -3.08 -8.46
C ALA A 151 -25.40 -3.15 -9.03
N VAL A 152 -26.27 -2.21 -8.64
CA VAL A 152 -27.64 -2.08 -9.17
C VAL A 152 -27.62 -1.73 -10.66
N GLN A 153 -26.80 -0.78 -11.08
CA GLN A 153 -26.72 -0.42 -12.51
C GLN A 153 -26.14 -1.54 -13.38
N ILE A 154 -25.13 -2.27 -12.89
CA ILE A 154 -24.60 -3.45 -13.61
C ILE A 154 -25.67 -4.56 -13.66
N ALA A 155 -26.39 -4.77 -12.57
CA ALA A 155 -27.49 -5.73 -12.53
C ALA A 155 -28.59 -5.39 -13.56
N GLU A 156 -28.98 -4.11 -13.64
CA GLU A 156 -29.95 -3.61 -14.62
C GLU A 156 -29.46 -3.76 -16.07
N ASP A 157 -28.21 -3.35 -16.36
CA ASP A 157 -27.66 -3.36 -17.72
C ASP A 157 -27.44 -4.79 -18.27
N PHE A 158 -27.14 -5.75 -17.39
CA PHE A 158 -26.80 -7.12 -17.76
C PHE A 158 -27.88 -8.16 -17.41
N GLY A 159 -29.01 -7.73 -16.84
CA GLY A 159 -30.10 -8.63 -16.43
C GLY A 159 -29.67 -9.64 -15.35
N LEU A 160 -28.83 -9.19 -14.42
CA LEU A 160 -28.33 -9.97 -13.29
C LEU A 160 -29.07 -9.57 -12.00
N GLU A 161 -29.00 -10.39 -10.97
CA GLU A 161 -29.41 -9.98 -9.63
C GLU A 161 -28.27 -9.14 -8.98
N PRO A 162 -28.58 -8.08 -8.21
CA PRO A 162 -27.56 -7.27 -7.52
C PRO A 162 -26.64 -8.10 -6.60
N GLU A 163 -27.14 -9.20 -6.05
CA GLU A 163 -26.39 -10.14 -5.21
C GLU A 163 -25.31 -10.91 -5.99
N ASP A 164 -25.56 -11.21 -7.26
CA ASP A 164 -24.58 -11.84 -8.15
C ASP A 164 -23.44 -10.87 -8.45
N VAL A 165 -23.76 -9.59 -8.72
CA VAL A 165 -22.76 -8.54 -8.95
C VAL A 165 -21.92 -8.29 -7.69
N THR A 166 -22.57 -8.29 -6.52
CA THR A 166 -21.89 -8.20 -5.21
C THR A 166 -20.91 -9.37 -5.01
N THR A 167 -21.29 -10.57 -5.44
CA THR A 167 -20.42 -11.75 -5.39
C THR A 167 -19.22 -11.61 -6.33
N LEU A 168 -19.43 -11.06 -7.54
CA LEU A 168 -18.35 -10.74 -8.48
C LEU A 168 -17.37 -9.71 -7.90
N TYR A 169 -17.87 -8.66 -7.26
CA TYR A 169 -17.05 -7.66 -6.57
C TYR A 169 -16.18 -8.29 -5.49
N ARG A 170 -16.76 -9.12 -4.62
CA ARG A 170 -16.00 -9.81 -3.57
C ARG A 170 -14.94 -10.74 -4.15
N ARG A 171 -15.27 -11.47 -5.21
CA ARG A 171 -14.29 -12.32 -5.91
C ARG A 171 -13.14 -11.50 -6.46
N MET A 172 -13.44 -10.38 -7.12
CA MET A 172 -12.41 -9.51 -7.68
C MET A 172 -11.50 -8.91 -6.60
N MET A 173 -12.06 -8.45 -5.47
CA MET A 173 -11.28 -7.94 -4.33
C MET A 173 -10.26 -8.97 -3.81
N ILE A 174 -10.53 -10.26 -3.96
CA ILE A 174 -9.62 -11.35 -3.56
C ILE A 174 -8.59 -11.64 -4.66
N THR A 175 -9.03 -11.70 -5.91
CA THR A 175 -8.16 -12.15 -7.02
C THR A 175 -7.25 -11.04 -7.55
N LEU A 176 -7.68 -9.79 -7.51
CA LEU A 176 -6.98 -8.69 -8.17
C LEU A 176 -5.59 -8.41 -7.58
N PRO A 177 -5.38 -8.39 -6.25
CA PRO A 177 -4.04 -8.24 -5.68
C PRO A 177 -3.08 -9.35 -6.11
N GLN A 178 -3.59 -10.58 -6.24
CA GLN A 178 -2.79 -11.75 -6.64
C GLN A 178 -2.36 -11.64 -8.11
N GLU A 179 -3.24 -11.18 -8.99
CA GLU A 179 -2.92 -10.97 -10.41
C GLU A 179 -1.94 -9.80 -10.60
N LEU A 180 -2.07 -8.74 -9.81
CA LEU A 180 -1.13 -7.62 -9.80
C LEU A 180 0.29 -8.03 -9.38
N ASP A 181 0.42 -8.80 -8.29
CA ASP A 181 1.72 -9.31 -7.82
C ASP A 181 2.34 -10.28 -8.84
N LYS A 182 1.56 -11.23 -9.37
CA LYS A 182 2.02 -12.15 -10.42
C LYS A 182 2.55 -11.41 -11.63
N GLY A 183 1.82 -10.39 -12.09
CA GLY A 183 2.21 -9.65 -13.28
C GLY A 183 3.37 -8.70 -13.03
N TYR A 184 3.48 -8.09 -11.84
CA TYR A 184 4.65 -7.30 -11.47
C TYR A 184 5.93 -8.16 -11.48
N ARG A 185 5.88 -9.36 -10.88
CA ARG A 185 7.01 -10.31 -10.95
C ARG A 185 7.34 -10.68 -12.39
N ALA A 186 6.32 -10.96 -13.21
CA ALA A 186 6.53 -11.27 -14.62
C ALA A 186 7.18 -10.10 -15.40
N VAL A 187 6.83 -8.85 -15.08
CA VAL A 187 7.49 -7.66 -15.64
C VAL A 187 8.95 -7.60 -15.21
N THR A 188 9.24 -7.71 -13.91
CA THR A 188 10.62 -7.63 -13.38
C THR A 188 11.53 -8.75 -13.87
N GLU A 189 10.95 -9.93 -14.12
CA GLU A 189 11.66 -11.11 -14.63
C GLU A 189 11.74 -11.15 -16.16
N GLY A 190 11.15 -10.18 -16.86
CA GLY A 190 11.14 -10.12 -18.33
C GLY A 190 10.31 -11.23 -19.00
N ARG A 191 9.35 -11.84 -18.30
CA ARG A 191 8.48 -12.91 -18.82
C ARG A 191 7.30 -12.35 -19.60
N LEU A 192 7.58 -11.80 -20.79
CA LEU A 192 6.60 -11.03 -21.58
C LEU A 192 5.33 -11.80 -21.97
N ALA A 193 5.42 -13.11 -22.21
CA ALA A 193 4.23 -13.93 -22.49
C ALA A 193 3.28 -14.00 -21.29
N ASP A 194 3.83 -14.10 -20.08
CA ASP A 194 3.06 -14.13 -18.84
C ASP A 194 2.45 -12.76 -18.55
N VAL A 195 3.23 -11.68 -18.73
CA VAL A 195 2.74 -10.29 -18.63
C VAL A 195 1.53 -10.08 -19.55
N ALA A 196 1.62 -10.53 -20.81
CA ALA A 196 0.53 -10.42 -21.77
C ALA A 196 -0.71 -11.22 -21.34
N GLY A 197 -0.52 -12.45 -20.85
CA GLY A 197 -1.62 -13.30 -20.39
C GLY A 197 -2.35 -12.73 -19.16
N ILE A 198 -1.60 -12.24 -18.18
CA ILE A 198 -2.15 -11.62 -16.96
C ILE A 198 -2.88 -10.33 -17.31
N ALA A 199 -2.26 -9.45 -18.10
CA ALA A 199 -2.89 -8.20 -18.53
C ALA A 199 -4.17 -8.43 -19.34
N HIS A 200 -4.20 -9.46 -20.20
CA HIS A 200 -5.41 -9.87 -20.92
C HIS A 200 -6.55 -10.29 -19.97
N SER A 201 -6.23 -11.17 -19.01
CA SER A 201 -7.17 -11.65 -18.00
C SER A 201 -7.75 -10.50 -17.15
N MET A 202 -6.88 -9.58 -16.71
CA MET A 202 -7.28 -8.40 -15.97
C MET A 202 -8.17 -7.47 -16.80
N ALA A 203 -7.84 -7.24 -18.08
CA ALA A 203 -8.66 -6.42 -18.97
C ALA A 203 -10.08 -6.97 -19.14
N GLY A 204 -10.24 -8.29 -19.25
CA GLY A 204 -11.55 -8.94 -19.28
C GLY A 204 -12.33 -8.67 -17.99
N SER A 205 -11.69 -8.92 -16.84
CA SER A 205 -12.29 -8.72 -15.52
C SER A 205 -12.78 -7.29 -15.29
N PHE A 206 -12.04 -6.28 -15.79
CA PHE A 206 -12.45 -4.87 -15.66
C PHE A 206 -13.59 -4.47 -16.59
N LEU A 207 -13.68 -5.06 -17.79
CA LEU A 207 -14.77 -4.78 -18.73
C LEU A 207 -16.09 -5.33 -18.21
N ASP A 208 -16.07 -6.51 -17.60
CA ASP A 208 -17.24 -7.13 -16.97
C ASP A 208 -17.81 -6.26 -15.83
N MET A 209 -17.00 -5.36 -15.28
CA MET A 209 -17.41 -4.43 -14.21
C MET A 209 -17.46 -2.97 -14.65
N VAL A 210 -17.41 -2.74 -15.96
CA VAL A 210 -17.53 -1.43 -16.60
C VAL A 210 -16.50 -0.41 -16.10
N SER A 211 -15.32 -0.89 -15.69
CA SER A 211 -14.19 -0.06 -15.28
C SER A 211 -13.24 0.14 -16.45
N TYR A 212 -13.56 1.10 -17.31
CA TYR A 212 -12.87 1.29 -18.59
C TYR A 212 -11.41 1.73 -18.46
N GLY A 213 -11.07 2.52 -17.44
CA GLY A 213 -9.71 2.99 -17.20
C GLY A 213 -8.71 1.82 -17.10
N PRO A 214 -8.81 0.97 -16.06
CA PRO A 214 -7.83 -0.10 -15.85
C PRO A 214 -7.89 -1.15 -16.95
N ALA A 215 -9.05 -1.37 -17.58
CA ALA A 215 -9.15 -2.19 -18.78
C ALA A 215 -8.28 -1.65 -19.93
N GLN A 216 -8.26 -0.34 -20.15
CA GLN A 216 -7.44 0.28 -21.19
C GLN A 216 -5.94 0.19 -20.89
N VAL A 217 -5.54 0.40 -19.63
CA VAL A 217 -4.13 0.27 -19.22
C VAL A 217 -3.68 -1.18 -19.38
N ALA A 218 -4.47 -2.15 -18.91
CA ALA A 218 -4.19 -3.57 -19.09
C ALA A 218 -4.06 -3.95 -20.58
N ARG A 219 -4.93 -3.43 -21.47
CA ARG A 219 -4.79 -3.65 -22.93
C ARG A 219 -3.56 -2.98 -23.55
N ARG A 220 -3.06 -1.87 -22.99
CA ARG A 220 -1.80 -1.26 -23.43
C ARG A 220 -0.62 -2.15 -23.07
N ILE A 221 -0.58 -2.61 -21.81
CA ILE A 221 0.42 -3.57 -21.33
C ILE A 221 0.42 -4.84 -22.17
N GLU A 222 -0.75 -5.43 -22.42
CA GLU A 222 -0.89 -6.64 -23.25
C GLU A 222 -0.29 -6.44 -24.64
N ARG A 223 -0.62 -5.33 -25.32
CA ARG A 223 -0.09 -5.03 -26.66
C ARG A 223 1.42 -4.83 -26.65
N GLN A 224 1.94 -4.11 -25.65
CA GLN A 224 3.36 -3.84 -25.48
C GLN A 224 4.14 -5.15 -25.30
N ALA A 225 3.69 -5.99 -24.36
CA ALA A 225 4.31 -7.28 -24.08
C ALA A 225 4.24 -8.24 -25.28
N ARG A 226 3.10 -8.30 -26.00
CA ARG A 226 2.97 -9.11 -27.24
C ARG A 226 3.88 -8.63 -28.37
N SER A 227 4.16 -7.33 -28.44
CA SER A 227 5.09 -6.77 -29.43
C SER A 227 6.57 -6.98 -29.07
N GLY A 228 6.86 -7.54 -27.90
CA GLY A 228 8.23 -7.71 -27.40
C GLY A 228 8.83 -6.43 -26.81
N GLY A 229 8.03 -5.37 -26.65
CA GLY A 229 8.48 -4.09 -26.09
C GLY A 229 8.51 -4.14 -24.57
N THR A 230 9.66 -3.81 -23.99
CA THR A 230 9.85 -3.74 -22.52
C THR A 230 9.90 -2.32 -21.97
N ALA A 231 10.12 -1.33 -22.84
CA ALA A 231 10.06 0.08 -22.46
C ALA A 231 8.70 0.37 -21.80
N ASP A 232 8.71 1.13 -20.71
CA ASP A 232 7.51 1.61 -20.01
C ASP A 232 6.58 0.52 -19.42
N LEU A 233 6.94 -0.77 -19.46
CA LEU A 233 6.10 -1.84 -18.89
C LEU A 233 5.95 -1.69 -17.38
N GLU A 234 7.03 -1.33 -16.67
CA GLU A 234 6.99 -1.07 -15.23
C GLU A 234 6.08 0.14 -14.92
N ASP A 235 6.23 1.24 -15.65
CA ASP A 235 5.41 2.45 -15.49
C ASP A 235 3.92 2.16 -15.76
N LEU A 236 3.63 1.41 -16.83
CA LEU A 236 2.28 0.99 -17.15
C LEU A 236 1.70 0.05 -16.09
N TRP A 237 2.51 -0.85 -15.52
CA TRP A 237 2.07 -1.75 -14.45
C TRP A 237 1.79 -0.99 -13.16
N CYS A 238 2.62 -0.01 -12.81
CA CYS A 238 2.38 0.93 -11.71
C CYS A 238 1.08 1.73 -11.92
N GLU A 239 0.84 2.23 -13.13
CA GLU A 239 -0.41 2.90 -13.47
C GLU A 239 -1.63 1.96 -13.35
N LEU A 240 -1.48 0.70 -13.77
CA LEU A 240 -2.54 -0.30 -13.61
C LEU A 240 -2.82 -0.56 -12.13
N ASP A 241 -1.79 -0.80 -11.30
CA ASP A 241 -1.92 -0.99 -9.85
C ASP A 241 -2.68 0.18 -9.20
N ARG A 242 -2.31 1.41 -9.54
CA ARG A 242 -2.96 2.64 -9.08
C ARG A 242 -4.46 2.67 -9.36
N GLN A 243 -4.84 2.34 -10.60
CA GLN A 243 -6.26 2.30 -10.99
C GLN A 243 -7.00 1.13 -10.35
N CYS A 244 -6.35 -0.03 -10.21
CA CYS A 244 -6.91 -1.20 -9.52
C CYS A 244 -7.23 -0.89 -8.06
N ARG A 245 -6.31 -0.22 -7.34
CA ARG A 245 -6.51 0.19 -5.95
C ARG A 245 -7.69 1.14 -5.82
N CYS A 246 -7.83 2.10 -6.73
CA CYS A 246 -8.98 3.00 -6.70
C CYS A 246 -10.30 2.25 -6.96
N VAL A 247 -10.34 1.32 -7.91
CA VAL A 247 -11.51 0.45 -8.13
C VAL A 247 -11.85 -0.34 -6.87
N MET A 248 -10.87 -0.97 -6.23
CA MET A 248 -11.07 -1.74 -5.00
C MET A 248 -11.63 -0.87 -3.86
N ARG A 249 -11.17 0.38 -3.74
CA ARG A 249 -11.72 1.34 -2.77
C ARG A 249 -13.18 1.67 -3.04
N VAL A 250 -13.52 2.00 -4.28
CA VAL A 250 -14.89 2.35 -4.67
C VAL A 250 -15.83 1.18 -4.43
N ILE A 251 -15.40 -0.04 -4.74
CA ILE A 251 -16.16 -1.26 -4.47
C ILE A 251 -16.35 -1.47 -2.96
N SER A 252 -15.29 -1.34 -2.16
CA SER A 252 -15.35 -1.55 -0.71
C SER A 252 -16.37 -0.63 -0.05
N ARG A 253 -16.38 0.66 -0.40
CA ARG A 253 -17.37 1.64 0.10
C ARG A 253 -18.81 1.35 -0.30
N ARG A 254 -19.04 0.54 -1.33
CA ARG A 254 -20.38 0.18 -1.83
C ARG A 254 -20.87 -1.16 -1.29
N LEU A 255 -20.00 -1.92 -0.65
CA LEU A 255 -20.33 -3.20 -0.01
C LEU A 255 -20.67 -3.04 1.48
N GLU A 256 -20.40 -1.87 2.06
CA GLU A 256 -20.83 -1.43 3.40
C GLU A 256 -22.28 -0.95 3.39
#